data_AF-A0A7X8LN83-F1
#
_entry.id   AF-A0A7X8LN83-F1
#
_cell.length_a   1.000
_cell.length_b   1.000
_cell.length_c   1.000
_cell.angle_alpha   90.00
_cell.angle_beta   90.00
_cell.angle_gamma   90.00
#
_symmetry.space_group_name_H-M   'P 1'
#
loop_
_entity.id
_entity.type
_entity.pdbx_description
1 polymer ?
#
loop_
_entity_poly.entity_id
_entity_poly.type
_entity_poly.pdbx_seq_one_letter_code
_entity_poly.pdbx_strand_id
1 'polypeptide(L)'
;MILFKDDIGRGRLALLLLALLLSVFVLSPAAYSRADNLYELEITGDGVSNPMTFTMDQLQDLEVYQQVYSTINTWPTKRFYIARGVRLKQLLDLAGIQDEAKVIKFYSYDGYEVSLTVKELLKDKRYYYPHLMENGGSDGSVAGSSADKEEVDAILAWESAESSTDPEEMNDMNALLLIFGQRAVTEQTNTLFLKHVNKVEVLKADPGKWDKPRASINSTEVAPGSLLELSSKGNDIDKVYYTTDGSTPTIESPIFNWSAKRWWTQRPDSLGSINKPIVINQDMVIKAIVIGPGKEDSEVMTFSYKVGLQDSPGQDLPAAVPTTISLDRDQLELKVGGSFELYATVGPDDVIDKSIIWTSSDTRVATVDKHGLVTMVGEGTAVITARTQAGGLEASCTVSSQSPVAQAQLTPDSEDDPSLAGEKDTPHSSREEQEELSPQENTSSGLGEKPPLASSSEPESNSDRYRYLIKRELADPTLAEQDSSYQGADSQAEMEISADYLPLAMEQRRLKSHILPIFIILFLSGALREYWQYKKEAIS
;
A
#
# COMPACT_ATOMS: atom_id res chain seq x y z
N MET A 1 21.82 77.20 -14.74
CA MET A 1 22.55 75.97 -15.13
C MET A 1 21.50 74.91 -15.48
N ILE A 2 21.49 74.37 -16.70
CA ILE A 2 22.12 73.07 -17.05
C ILE A 2 21.37 71.93 -16.30
N LEU A 3 20.57 71.04 -16.94
CA LEU A 3 20.52 70.63 -18.36
C LEU A 3 19.09 70.28 -18.86
N PHE A 4 18.99 69.73 -20.09
CA PHE A 4 17.78 69.47 -20.90
C PHE A 4 17.52 67.95 -21.09
N LYS A 5 16.28 67.59 -21.50
CA LYS A 5 15.81 66.26 -22.02
C LYS A 5 15.77 65.11 -20.97
N ASP A 6 14.76 64.24 -20.93
CA ASP A 6 14.65 63.06 -21.82
C ASP A 6 13.26 62.35 -21.88
N ASP A 7 12.19 62.87 -21.27
CA ASP A 7 10.91 62.13 -21.07
C ASP A 7 10.18 61.64 -22.34
N ILE A 8 10.53 62.14 -23.53
CA ILE A 8 9.92 61.71 -24.80
C ILE A 8 10.38 60.29 -25.22
N GLY A 9 11.52 59.80 -24.71
CA GLY A 9 12.02 58.46 -25.04
C GLY A 9 11.24 57.33 -24.38
N ARG A 10 10.87 57.47 -23.11
CA ARG A 10 10.33 56.38 -22.27
C ARG A 10 8.95 55.89 -22.74
N GLY A 11 8.05 56.81 -23.07
CA GLY A 11 6.70 56.46 -23.57
C GLY A 11 6.73 55.70 -24.90
N ARG A 12 7.66 56.04 -25.80
CA ARG A 12 7.82 55.34 -27.09
C ARG A 12 8.42 53.95 -26.94
N LEU A 13 9.36 53.76 -26.01
CA LEU A 13 9.95 52.45 -25.73
C LEU A 13 8.92 51.50 -25.11
N ALA A 14 8.06 52.00 -24.20
CA ALA A 14 6.97 51.23 -23.61
C ALA A 14 5.93 50.77 -24.66
N LEU A 15 5.54 51.66 -25.58
CA LEU A 15 4.63 51.33 -26.69
C LEU A 15 5.24 50.31 -27.68
N LEU A 16 6.55 50.40 -27.96
CA LEU A 16 7.25 49.42 -28.79
C LEU A 16 7.36 48.05 -28.10
N LEU A 17 7.62 48.00 -26.80
CA LEU A 17 7.65 46.74 -26.04
C LEU A 17 6.25 46.09 -25.95
N LEU A 18 5.19 46.89 -25.78
CA LEU A 18 3.81 46.39 -25.79
C LEU A 18 3.42 45.85 -27.17
N ALA A 19 3.81 46.54 -28.26
CA ALA A 19 3.61 46.06 -29.62
C ALA A 19 4.40 44.77 -29.92
N LEU A 20 5.63 44.65 -29.40
CA LEU A 20 6.44 43.44 -29.55
C LEU A 20 5.79 42.25 -28.83
N LEU A 21 5.33 42.45 -27.58
CA LEU A 21 4.59 41.44 -26.81
C LEU A 21 3.29 40.98 -27.50
N LEU A 22 2.57 41.89 -28.17
CA LEU A 22 1.39 41.54 -28.96
C LEU A 22 1.73 40.82 -30.28
N SER A 23 2.87 41.13 -30.92
CA SER A 23 3.29 40.46 -32.16
C SER A 23 3.72 39.00 -31.97
N VAL A 24 4.21 38.62 -30.78
CA VAL A 24 4.60 37.23 -30.47
C VAL A 24 3.39 36.28 -30.42
N PHE A 25 2.16 36.82 -30.30
CA PHE A 25 0.93 36.03 -30.31
C PHE A 25 0.33 35.74 -31.70
N VAL A 26 0.97 36.18 -32.79
CA VAL A 26 0.46 36.00 -34.16
C VAL A 26 1.54 35.49 -35.12
N LEU A 27 1.92 34.20 -34.99
CA LEU A 27 2.32 33.33 -36.11
C LEU A 27 2.62 31.88 -35.67
N SER A 28 1.59 31.05 -35.54
CA SER A 28 1.66 29.60 -35.75
C SER A 28 0.26 28.97 -35.76
N PRO A 29 -0.31 28.60 -36.93
CA PRO A 29 -1.44 27.66 -37.00
C PRO A 29 -0.96 26.22 -36.78
N ALA A 30 -0.14 26.00 -35.76
CA ALA A 30 0.15 24.67 -35.23
C ALA A 30 -1.08 24.27 -34.40
N ALA A 31 -1.89 23.34 -34.91
CA ALA A 31 -3.14 22.98 -34.29
C ALA A 31 -2.92 22.44 -32.86
N TYR A 32 -3.38 23.19 -31.86
CA TYR A 32 -3.63 22.67 -30.52
C TYR A 32 -4.95 21.86 -30.50
N SER A 33 -5.07 20.89 -31.41
CA SER A 33 -6.04 19.80 -31.32
C SER A 33 -5.60 18.84 -30.21
N ARG A 34 -5.73 19.32 -28.96
CA ARG A 34 -5.38 18.59 -27.74
C ARG A 34 -6.31 18.96 -26.58
N ALA A 35 -7.60 19.08 -26.91
CA ALA A 35 -8.69 19.30 -25.96
C ALA A 35 -9.81 18.24 -26.09
N ASP A 36 -9.90 17.57 -27.25
CA ASP A 36 -11.09 16.77 -27.61
C ASP A 36 -10.98 15.30 -27.18
N ASN A 37 -9.78 14.71 -27.13
CA ASN A 37 -9.53 13.29 -26.83
C ASN A 37 -9.59 12.91 -25.33
N LEU A 38 -10.13 13.76 -24.45
CA LEU A 38 -10.15 13.51 -22.99
C LEU A 38 -11.20 12.47 -22.55
N TYR A 39 -12.14 12.12 -23.43
CA TYR A 39 -13.24 11.18 -23.17
C TYR A 39 -13.39 10.13 -24.27
N GLU A 40 -12.27 9.76 -24.92
CA GLU A 40 -12.22 8.64 -25.85
C GLU A 40 -11.89 7.33 -25.12
N LEU A 41 -12.63 6.28 -25.45
CA LEU A 41 -12.38 4.91 -24.98
C LEU A 41 -11.81 4.07 -26.12
N GLU A 42 -10.54 3.69 -26.02
CA GLU A 42 -9.89 2.73 -26.93
C GLU A 42 -10.19 1.28 -26.49
N ILE A 43 -10.47 0.37 -27.44
CA ILE A 43 -10.55 -1.07 -27.23
C ILE A 43 -9.64 -1.78 -28.23
N THR A 44 -8.60 -2.45 -27.73
CA THR A 44 -7.47 -2.98 -28.51
C THR A 44 -7.00 -4.35 -27.97
N GLY A 45 -5.89 -4.86 -28.51
CA GLY A 45 -5.25 -6.12 -28.10
C GLY A 45 -5.42 -7.24 -29.13
N ASP A 46 -4.68 -8.33 -28.98
CA ASP A 46 -4.71 -9.46 -29.92
C ASP A 46 -5.94 -10.38 -29.74
N GLY A 47 -6.69 -10.21 -28.65
CA GLY A 47 -7.94 -10.90 -28.33
C GLY A 47 -9.21 -10.27 -28.90
N VAL A 48 -9.12 -9.16 -29.65
CA VAL A 48 -10.24 -8.56 -30.42
C VAL A 48 -9.94 -8.58 -31.92
N SER A 49 -10.96 -8.76 -32.76
CA SER A 49 -10.79 -8.82 -34.22
C SER A 49 -10.90 -7.46 -34.91
N ASN A 50 -11.56 -6.50 -34.26
CA ASN A 50 -11.80 -5.15 -34.77
C ASN A 50 -11.55 -4.14 -33.64
N PRO A 51 -10.32 -3.62 -33.50
CA PRO A 51 -10.04 -2.55 -32.53
C PRO A 51 -10.91 -1.31 -32.80
N MET A 52 -11.41 -0.67 -31.74
CA MET A 52 -12.35 0.43 -31.82
C MET A 52 -11.95 1.60 -30.91
N THR A 53 -12.41 2.81 -31.26
CA THR A 53 -12.40 3.97 -30.37
C THR A 53 -13.82 4.52 -30.31
N PHE A 54 -14.31 4.80 -29.11
CA PHE A 54 -15.63 5.39 -28.87
C PHE A 54 -15.49 6.78 -28.24
N THR A 55 -16.26 7.76 -28.71
CA THR A 55 -16.48 9.03 -27.98
C THR A 55 -17.56 8.86 -26.91
N MET A 56 -17.65 9.80 -25.95
CA MET A 56 -18.71 9.77 -24.94
C MET A 56 -20.12 9.74 -25.56
N ASP A 57 -20.38 10.57 -26.58
CA ASP A 57 -21.66 10.58 -27.32
C ASP A 57 -21.98 9.18 -27.88
N GLN A 58 -20.99 8.51 -28.48
CA GLN A 58 -21.14 7.15 -29.04
C GLN A 58 -21.36 6.08 -27.96
N LEU A 59 -20.90 6.29 -26.73
CA LEU A 59 -21.18 5.39 -25.60
C LEU A 59 -22.60 5.61 -25.04
N GLN A 60 -23.10 6.85 -25.09
CA GLN A 60 -24.43 7.23 -24.63
C GLN A 60 -25.55 6.89 -25.64
N ASP A 61 -25.21 6.78 -26.94
CA ASP A 61 -26.10 6.26 -27.99
C ASP A 61 -26.29 4.71 -27.94
N LEU A 62 -25.56 3.99 -27.08
CA LEU A 62 -25.69 2.53 -26.91
C LEU A 62 -26.79 2.14 -25.90
N GLU A 63 -26.96 0.84 -25.65
CA GLU A 63 -27.97 0.36 -24.70
C GLU A 63 -27.56 0.70 -23.26
N VAL A 64 -28.18 1.74 -22.70
CA VAL A 64 -27.98 2.19 -21.33
C VAL A 64 -28.40 1.11 -20.33
N TYR A 65 -27.48 0.72 -19.45
CA TYR A 65 -27.72 -0.12 -18.29
C TYR A 65 -27.50 0.70 -17.01
N GLN A 66 -28.39 0.56 -16.04
CA GLN A 66 -28.30 1.21 -14.73
C GLN A 66 -28.62 0.19 -13.65
N GLN A 67 -27.73 0.02 -12.66
CA GLN A 67 -27.82 -1.05 -11.68
C GLN A 67 -27.16 -0.65 -10.36
N VAL A 68 -27.68 -1.20 -9.24
CA VAL A 68 -27.02 -1.15 -7.94
C VAL A 68 -26.03 -2.32 -7.82
N TYR A 69 -24.82 -2.02 -7.39
CA TYR A 69 -23.75 -2.97 -7.12
C TYR A 69 -23.41 -2.98 -5.63
N SER A 70 -23.15 -4.17 -5.09
CA SER A 70 -22.62 -4.38 -3.75
C SER A 70 -21.11 -4.60 -3.83
N THR A 71 -20.37 -4.16 -2.83
CA THR A 71 -18.92 -4.34 -2.83
C THR A 71 -18.32 -4.28 -1.43
N ILE A 72 -17.14 -4.88 -1.28
CA ILE A 72 -16.27 -4.75 -0.11
C ILE A 72 -14.90 -4.24 -0.60
N ASN A 73 -14.25 -3.37 0.18
CA ASN A 73 -12.90 -2.88 -0.11
C ASN A 73 -11.82 -3.60 0.72
N THR A 74 -10.54 -3.21 0.58
CA THR A 74 -9.42 -3.93 1.23
C THR A 74 -9.12 -3.54 2.68
N TRP A 75 -9.84 -2.58 3.25
CA TRP A 75 -9.96 -2.38 4.69
C TRP A 75 -11.42 -2.69 5.05
N PRO A 76 -11.78 -3.97 5.22
CA PRO A 76 -13.05 -4.56 4.78
C PRO A 76 -14.27 -3.74 5.16
N THR A 77 -14.69 -2.85 4.25
CA THR A 77 -15.85 -1.97 4.40
C THR A 77 -16.83 -2.29 3.28
N LYS A 78 -18.06 -2.68 3.65
CA LYS A 78 -19.18 -2.86 2.73
C LYS A 78 -19.67 -1.51 2.21
N ARG A 79 -19.96 -1.44 0.91
CA ARG A 79 -20.56 -0.27 0.24
C ARG A 79 -21.55 -0.73 -0.82
N PHE A 80 -22.50 0.14 -1.13
CA PHE A 80 -23.26 0.08 -2.37
C PHE A 80 -22.75 1.15 -3.34
N TYR A 81 -22.94 0.90 -4.64
CA TYR A 81 -22.80 1.88 -5.69
C TYR A 81 -24.03 1.79 -6.58
N ILE A 82 -24.61 2.93 -6.96
CA ILE A 82 -25.54 3.03 -8.09
C ILE A 82 -24.74 3.60 -9.27
N ALA A 83 -24.86 2.98 -10.43
CA ALA A 83 -24.09 3.36 -11.62
C ALA A 83 -24.92 3.23 -12.91
N ARG A 84 -24.68 4.13 -13.86
CA ARG A 84 -25.30 4.17 -15.19
C ARG A 84 -24.22 4.22 -16.27
N GLY A 85 -24.34 3.33 -17.26
CA GLY A 85 -23.29 3.07 -18.23
C GLY A 85 -23.71 2.17 -19.38
N VAL A 86 -22.72 1.69 -20.12
CA VAL A 86 -22.88 0.68 -21.17
C VAL A 86 -22.27 -0.65 -20.73
N ARG A 87 -22.90 -1.77 -21.10
CA ARG A 87 -22.39 -3.11 -20.78
C ARG A 87 -21.03 -3.34 -21.42
N LEU A 88 -20.05 -3.75 -20.62
CA LEU A 88 -18.72 -4.09 -21.11
C LEU A 88 -18.80 -5.19 -22.17
N LYS A 89 -19.67 -6.20 -21.98
CA LYS A 89 -19.86 -7.26 -22.98
C LYS A 89 -20.30 -6.70 -24.34
N GLN A 90 -21.20 -5.71 -24.37
CA GLN A 90 -21.65 -5.09 -25.62
C GLN A 90 -20.51 -4.40 -26.37
N LEU A 91 -19.63 -3.67 -25.65
CA LEU A 91 -18.44 -3.05 -26.24
C LEU A 91 -17.44 -4.08 -26.78
N LEU A 92 -17.25 -5.19 -26.06
CA LEU A 92 -16.35 -6.28 -26.46
C LEU A 92 -16.91 -7.11 -27.62
N ASP A 93 -18.24 -7.30 -27.68
CA ASP A 93 -18.94 -7.91 -28.82
C ASP A 93 -18.80 -7.04 -30.08
N LEU A 94 -18.92 -5.70 -29.95
CA LEU A 94 -18.70 -4.75 -31.05
C LEU A 94 -17.25 -4.74 -31.56
N ALA A 95 -16.27 -4.85 -30.66
CA ALA A 95 -14.86 -5.02 -31.03
C ALA A 95 -14.54 -6.44 -31.57
N GLY A 96 -15.50 -7.37 -31.54
CA GLY A 96 -15.32 -8.74 -31.97
C GLY A 96 -14.30 -9.49 -31.12
N ILE A 97 -14.54 -9.58 -29.81
CA ILE A 97 -13.76 -10.41 -28.89
C ILE A 97 -13.70 -11.87 -29.38
N GLN A 98 -12.50 -12.46 -29.34
CA GLN A 98 -12.19 -13.79 -29.88
C GLN A 98 -12.21 -14.86 -28.77
N ASP A 99 -12.57 -16.10 -29.10
CA ASP A 99 -12.72 -17.19 -28.12
C ASP A 99 -11.43 -17.52 -27.34
N GLU A 100 -10.26 -17.27 -27.91
CA GLU A 100 -8.96 -17.48 -27.25
C GLU A 100 -8.51 -16.29 -26.38
N ALA A 101 -9.34 -15.26 -26.20
CA ALA A 101 -9.07 -14.19 -25.25
C ALA A 101 -9.04 -14.73 -23.80
N LYS A 102 -8.01 -14.36 -23.04
CA LYS A 102 -7.75 -14.84 -21.67
C LYS A 102 -7.71 -13.72 -20.63
N VAL A 103 -7.21 -12.54 -20.99
CA VAL A 103 -7.07 -11.38 -20.10
C VAL A 103 -7.76 -10.17 -20.71
N ILE A 104 -8.38 -9.34 -19.87
CA ILE A 104 -8.83 -8.00 -20.18
C ILE A 104 -8.14 -7.05 -19.20
N LYS A 105 -7.37 -6.11 -19.75
CA LYS A 105 -6.76 -5.02 -19.00
C LYS A 105 -7.55 -3.74 -19.19
N PHE A 106 -7.62 -2.95 -18.14
CA PHE A 106 -8.23 -1.62 -18.12
C PHE A 106 -7.17 -0.62 -17.69
N TYR A 107 -7.14 0.52 -18.39
CA TYR A 107 -6.18 1.60 -18.19
C TYR A 107 -6.93 2.91 -17.93
N SER A 108 -6.50 3.61 -16.89
CA SER A 108 -6.92 4.98 -16.56
C SER A 108 -5.93 6.01 -17.06
N TYR A 109 -6.38 7.21 -17.42
CA TYR A 109 -5.51 8.28 -17.93
C TYR A 109 -4.46 8.74 -16.89
N ASP A 110 -4.69 8.48 -15.60
CA ASP A 110 -3.77 8.84 -14.51
C ASP A 110 -2.67 7.79 -14.25
N GLY A 111 -2.72 6.66 -14.98
CA GLY A 111 -1.68 5.64 -14.98
C GLY A 111 -1.96 4.40 -14.12
N TYR A 112 -3.11 4.29 -13.46
CA TYR A 112 -3.53 3.03 -12.83
C TYR A 112 -4.03 2.02 -13.87
N GLU A 113 -3.69 0.74 -13.69
CA GLU A 113 -4.24 -0.38 -14.46
C GLU A 113 -4.95 -1.40 -13.56
N VAL A 114 -5.97 -2.07 -14.11
CA VAL A 114 -6.61 -3.26 -13.53
C VAL A 114 -6.58 -4.37 -14.56
N SER A 115 -6.09 -5.55 -14.17
CA SER A 115 -6.12 -6.76 -14.99
C SER A 115 -7.13 -7.76 -14.43
N LEU A 116 -7.99 -8.32 -15.28
CA LEU A 116 -8.97 -9.35 -14.95
C LEU A 116 -8.93 -10.44 -16.02
N THR A 117 -9.18 -11.70 -15.66
CA THR A 117 -9.30 -12.74 -16.70
C THR A 117 -10.66 -12.70 -17.37
N VAL A 118 -10.73 -13.16 -18.63
CA VAL A 118 -11.99 -13.35 -19.37
C VAL A 118 -12.92 -14.33 -18.64
N LYS A 119 -12.36 -15.30 -17.89
CA LYS A 119 -13.14 -16.14 -16.98
C LYS A 119 -13.82 -15.29 -15.91
N GLU A 120 -13.04 -14.55 -15.13
CA GLU A 120 -13.53 -13.77 -13.99
C GLU A 120 -14.55 -12.70 -14.35
N LEU A 121 -14.47 -12.12 -15.55
CA LEU A 121 -15.27 -10.95 -15.91
C LEU A 121 -16.44 -11.26 -16.86
N LEU A 122 -16.34 -12.32 -17.68
CA LEU A 122 -17.36 -12.66 -18.70
C LEU A 122 -17.91 -14.09 -18.62
N LYS A 123 -17.38 -14.97 -17.75
CA LYS A 123 -17.83 -16.38 -17.64
C LYS A 123 -18.27 -16.77 -16.23
N ASP A 124 -17.61 -16.25 -15.20
CA ASP A 124 -18.04 -16.36 -13.80
C ASP A 124 -19.28 -15.47 -13.58
N LYS A 125 -20.35 -16.01 -12.98
CA LYS A 125 -21.53 -15.22 -12.61
C LYS A 125 -21.18 -14.20 -11.52
N ARG A 126 -21.67 -12.97 -11.66
CA ARG A 126 -21.46 -11.85 -10.74
C ARG A 126 -22.80 -11.32 -10.24
N TYR A 127 -22.83 -10.91 -8.98
CA TYR A 127 -24.07 -10.60 -8.28
C TYR A 127 -24.02 -9.26 -7.54
N TYR A 128 -25.19 -8.65 -7.45
CA TYR A 128 -25.54 -7.67 -6.43
C TYR A 128 -26.15 -8.41 -5.22
N TYR A 129 -25.64 -8.11 -4.04
CA TYR A 129 -26.10 -8.63 -2.76
C TYR A 129 -26.88 -7.54 -2.01
N PRO A 130 -28.22 -7.45 -2.13
CA PRO A 130 -29.01 -6.39 -1.50
C PRO A 130 -28.89 -6.42 0.03
N HIS A 131 -28.77 -7.62 0.61
CA HIS A 131 -28.65 -7.85 2.05
C HIS A 131 -27.19 -7.86 2.55
N LEU A 132 -26.26 -7.24 1.82
CA LEU A 132 -24.84 -7.19 2.19
C LEU A 132 -24.63 -6.56 3.59
N MET A 133 -25.45 -5.59 3.98
CA MET A 133 -25.32 -4.87 5.26
C MET A 133 -25.82 -5.66 6.49
N GLU A 134 -26.40 -6.85 6.30
CA GLU A 134 -26.81 -7.70 7.42
C GLU A 134 -25.61 -8.19 8.25
N ASN A 135 -25.92 -8.65 9.47
CA ASN A 135 -25.01 -9.14 10.52
C ASN A 135 -24.00 -8.13 11.10
N GLY A 136 -23.29 -7.39 10.25
CA GLY A 136 -22.16 -6.51 10.63
C GLY A 136 -22.31 -5.04 10.24
N GLY A 137 -23.45 -4.62 9.68
CA GLY A 137 -23.58 -3.27 9.12
C GLY A 137 -22.56 -3.07 8.00
N SER A 138 -21.72 -2.03 8.12
CA SER A 138 -20.65 -1.75 7.15
C SER A 138 -19.37 -2.58 7.33
N ASP A 139 -19.23 -3.40 8.37
CA ASP A 139 -18.08 -4.30 8.54
C ASP A 139 -18.15 -5.44 7.51
N GLY A 140 -17.17 -5.46 6.59
CA GLY A 140 -17.03 -6.46 5.54
C GLY A 140 -16.37 -7.76 5.98
N SER A 141 -15.67 -7.79 7.12
CA SER A 141 -15.09 -9.02 7.68
C SER A 141 -16.17 -9.95 8.26
N VAL A 142 -17.35 -9.39 8.55
CA VAL A 142 -18.58 -10.13 8.87
C VAL A 142 -19.42 -10.26 7.60
N ALA A 143 -19.64 -11.49 7.13
CA ALA A 143 -20.44 -11.74 5.93
C ALA A 143 -21.87 -11.17 6.04
N GLY A 144 -22.31 -10.49 4.98
CA GLY A 144 -23.73 -10.18 4.77
C GLY A 144 -24.52 -11.42 4.33
N SER A 145 -25.81 -11.25 4.06
CA SER A 145 -26.63 -12.35 3.56
C SER A 145 -26.51 -12.50 2.04
N SER A 146 -26.55 -13.76 1.59
CA SER A 146 -26.55 -14.15 0.18
C SER A 146 -27.95 -14.40 -0.39
N ALA A 147 -29.00 -14.17 0.41
CA ALA A 147 -30.39 -14.21 -0.03
C ALA A 147 -30.68 -13.10 -1.07
N ASP A 148 -31.69 -13.35 -1.92
CA ASP A 148 -32.21 -12.42 -2.93
C ASP A 148 -31.16 -11.79 -3.86
N LYS A 149 -30.01 -12.45 -4.05
CA LYS A 149 -28.91 -11.92 -4.87
C LYS A 149 -29.29 -11.87 -6.35
N GLU A 150 -29.09 -10.69 -6.95
CA GLU A 150 -29.42 -10.40 -8.35
C GLU A 150 -28.18 -10.61 -9.23
N GLU A 151 -28.31 -11.22 -10.40
CA GLU A 151 -27.19 -11.38 -11.35
C GLU A 151 -27.01 -10.08 -12.17
N VAL A 152 -25.79 -9.53 -12.19
CA VAL A 152 -25.52 -8.18 -12.72
C VAL A 152 -24.31 -8.14 -13.66
N ASP A 153 -24.46 -7.38 -14.75
CA ASP A 153 -23.42 -7.21 -15.76
C ASP A 153 -22.26 -6.33 -15.29
N ALA A 154 -21.08 -6.52 -15.87
CA ALA A 154 -19.99 -5.54 -15.80
C ALA A 154 -20.24 -4.39 -16.78
N ILE A 155 -20.05 -3.14 -16.34
CA ILE A 155 -20.24 -1.94 -17.16
C ILE A 155 -19.04 -0.99 -17.11
N LEU A 156 -18.95 -0.13 -18.12
CA LEU A 156 -18.24 1.15 -18.03
C LEU A 156 -19.28 2.25 -17.84
N ALA A 157 -19.27 2.88 -16.67
CA ALA A 157 -20.25 3.87 -16.25
C ALA A 157 -19.74 5.31 -16.46
N TRP A 158 -20.54 6.13 -17.13
CA TRP A 158 -20.29 7.57 -17.22
C TRP A 158 -20.95 8.35 -16.07
N GLU A 159 -21.84 7.73 -15.30
CA GLU A 159 -22.48 8.31 -14.10
C GLU A 159 -22.47 7.30 -12.95
N SER A 160 -22.15 7.75 -11.73
CA SER A 160 -22.08 6.89 -10.54
C SER A 160 -22.26 7.66 -9.23
N ALA A 161 -22.74 6.99 -8.18
CA ALA A 161 -22.64 7.43 -6.79
C ALA A 161 -22.05 6.31 -5.91
N GLU A 162 -21.22 6.68 -4.95
CA GLU A 162 -20.58 5.77 -3.99
C GLU A 162 -21.28 5.83 -2.62
N SER A 163 -21.44 4.67 -1.98
CA SER A 163 -22.14 4.51 -0.70
C SER A 163 -23.63 4.88 -0.77
N SER A 164 -24.22 4.80 -1.96
CA SER A 164 -25.62 5.13 -2.23
C SER A 164 -26.28 4.09 -3.14
N THR A 165 -27.62 4.11 -3.14
CA THR A 165 -28.49 3.37 -4.06
C THR A 165 -29.46 4.31 -4.80
N ASP A 166 -29.37 5.62 -4.60
CA ASP A 166 -30.29 6.62 -5.18
C ASP A 166 -29.75 7.15 -6.53
N PRO A 167 -30.46 6.92 -7.65
CA PRO A 167 -30.05 7.42 -8.97
C PRO A 167 -29.85 8.94 -9.05
N GLU A 168 -30.52 9.72 -8.20
CA GLU A 168 -30.43 11.19 -8.18
C GLU A 168 -29.12 11.72 -7.57
N GLU A 169 -28.35 10.88 -6.87
CA GLU A 169 -27.02 11.24 -6.34
C GLU A 169 -25.88 10.97 -7.34
N MET A 170 -26.17 10.34 -8.49
CA MET A 170 -25.16 10.00 -9.50
C MET A 170 -24.55 11.22 -10.18
N ASN A 171 -23.26 11.13 -10.49
CA ASN A 171 -22.49 12.16 -11.18
C ASN A 171 -21.34 11.56 -12.00
N ASP A 172 -20.77 12.38 -12.88
CA ASP A 172 -19.74 12.04 -13.86
C ASP A 172 -18.30 12.10 -13.32
N MET A 173 -18.10 12.47 -12.05
CA MET A 173 -16.78 12.73 -11.45
C MET A 173 -15.78 11.56 -11.55
N ASN A 174 -16.25 10.32 -11.70
CA ASN A 174 -15.40 9.12 -11.81
C ASN A 174 -15.30 8.56 -13.25
N ALA A 175 -15.95 9.20 -14.23
CA ALA A 175 -16.16 8.64 -15.57
C ALA A 175 -14.83 8.46 -16.36
N LEU A 176 -14.67 7.39 -17.16
CA LEU A 176 -15.50 6.17 -17.18
C LEU A 176 -15.11 5.25 -16.01
N LEU A 177 -16.09 4.81 -15.22
CA LEU A 177 -15.89 3.91 -14.09
C LEU A 177 -16.15 2.45 -14.50
N LEU A 178 -15.12 1.60 -14.41
CA LEU A 178 -15.31 0.14 -14.41
C LEU A 178 -16.02 -0.27 -13.13
N ILE A 179 -17.16 -0.97 -13.25
CA ILE A 179 -17.89 -1.53 -12.10
C ILE A 179 -18.57 -2.85 -12.45
N PHE A 180 -18.59 -3.78 -11.50
CA PHE A 180 -19.09 -5.15 -11.68
C PHE A 180 -19.46 -5.80 -10.34
N GLY A 181 -20.38 -6.76 -10.37
CA GLY A 181 -20.87 -7.47 -9.18
C GLY A 181 -19.85 -8.42 -8.53
N GLN A 182 -20.12 -8.83 -7.30
CA GLN A 182 -19.30 -9.80 -6.57
C GLN A 182 -19.64 -11.24 -6.96
N ARG A 183 -18.66 -12.14 -7.04
CA ARG A 183 -18.88 -13.58 -7.24
C ARG A 183 -19.49 -14.22 -5.98
N ALA A 184 -18.83 -14.05 -4.84
CA ALA A 184 -19.27 -14.44 -3.50
C ALA A 184 -19.63 -13.21 -2.67
N VAL A 185 -20.50 -13.34 -1.66
CA VAL A 185 -20.92 -12.20 -0.79
C VAL A 185 -19.73 -11.52 -0.06
N THR A 186 -18.64 -12.27 0.10
CA THR A 186 -17.37 -11.88 0.74
C THR A 186 -16.32 -11.29 -0.21
N GLU A 187 -16.52 -11.32 -1.55
CA GLU A 187 -15.48 -10.89 -2.52
C GLU A 187 -15.21 -9.38 -2.42
N GLN A 188 -13.93 -8.99 -2.33
CA GLN A 188 -13.51 -7.59 -2.25
C GLN A 188 -13.30 -6.96 -3.64
N THR A 189 -14.39 -6.53 -4.30
CA THR A 189 -14.32 -5.95 -5.65
C THR A 189 -13.94 -4.47 -5.70
N ASN A 190 -14.10 -3.68 -4.63
CA ASN A 190 -14.07 -2.21 -4.72
C ASN A 190 -12.72 -1.65 -5.19
N THR A 191 -11.60 -2.29 -4.82
CA THR A 191 -10.25 -1.87 -5.23
C THR A 191 -9.97 -2.10 -6.72
N LEU A 192 -10.92 -2.69 -7.45
CA LEU A 192 -10.87 -3.00 -8.88
C LEU A 192 -11.83 -2.13 -9.69
N PHE A 193 -12.60 -1.24 -9.03
CA PHE A 193 -13.48 -0.28 -9.68
C PHE A 193 -12.64 0.88 -10.23
N LEU A 194 -11.96 0.64 -11.35
CA LEU A 194 -11.05 1.58 -11.97
C LEU A 194 -11.83 2.79 -12.50
N LYS A 195 -11.51 3.97 -11.98
CA LYS A 195 -12.04 5.26 -12.46
C LYS A 195 -11.36 5.64 -13.78
N HIS A 196 -11.94 6.60 -14.50
CA HIS A 196 -11.27 7.28 -15.61
C HIS A 196 -10.71 6.38 -16.73
N VAL A 197 -11.36 5.24 -16.98
CA VAL A 197 -10.93 4.26 -17.98
C VAL A 197 -10.95 4.90 -19.38
N ASN A 198 -9.78 4.94 -20.03
CA ASN A 198 -9.61 5.46 -21.38
C ASN A 198 -9.14 4.40 -22.39
N LYS A 199 -8.67 3.24 -21.91
CA LYS A 199 -8.32 2.09 -22.77
C LYS A 199 -8.67 0.76 -22.13
N VAL A 200 -9.20 -0.16 -22.94
CA VAL A 200 -9.35 -1.59 -22.67
C VAL A 200 -8.44 -2.36 -23.63
N GLU A 201 -7.68 -3.32 -23.11
CA GLU A 201 -6.79 -4.18 -23.91
C GLU A 201 -7.10 -5.65 -23.64
N VAL A 202 -7.54 -6.37 -24.68
CA VAL A 202 -7.96 -7.77 -24.62
C VAL A 202 -6.85 -8.65 -25.18
N LEU A 203 -6.34 -9.57 -24.36
CA LEU A 203 -5.13 -10.34 -24.65
C LEU A 203 -5.39 -11.84 -24.68
N LYS A 204 -4.77 -12.55 -25.63
CA LYS A 204 -4.71 -14.02 -25.71
C LYS A 204 -3.60 -14.64 -24.86
N ALA A 205 -2.69 -13.80 -24.35
CA ALA A 205 -1.61 -14.20 -23.45
C ALA A 205 -2.14 -14.89 -22.19
N ASP A 206 -1.45 -15.93 -21.73
CA ASP A 206 -1.81 -16.62 -20.48
C ASP A 206 -1.69 -15.68 -19.27
N PRO A 207 -2.68 -15.69 -18.35
CA PRO A 207 -2.76 -14.73 -17.26
C PRO A 207 -1.70 -14.98 -16.16
N GLY A 208 -0.99 -16.11 -16.23
CA GLY A 208 -0.18 -16.61 -15.14
C GLY A 208 -1.05 -17.05 -13.95
N LYS A 209 -0.39 -17.34 -12.82
CA LYS A 209 -1.01 -17.93 -11.64
C LYS A 209 -0.63 -17.18 -10.37
N TRP A 210 -1.47 -17.24 -9.34
CA TRP A 210 -1.12 -16.77 -8.01
C TRP A 210 -0.12 -17.70 -7.31
N ASP A 211 0.76 -17.12 -6.49
CA ASP A 211 1.67 -17.85 -5.61
C ASP A 211 0.90 -18.74 -4.62
N LYS A 212 1.44 -19.92 -4.31
CA LYS A 212 0.89 -20.84 -3.30
C LYS A 212 0.75 -20.15 -1.93
N PRO A 213 -0.37 -20.36 -1.20
CA PRO A 213 -0.52 -19.86 0.16
C PRO A 213 0.43 -20.59 1.13
N ARG A 214 0.73 -19.95 2.24
CA ARG A 214 1.65 -20.41 3.28
C ARG A 214 0.97 -20.50 4.64
N ALA A 215 1.60 -21.24 5.54
CA ALA A 215 1.26 -21.36 6.95
C ALA A 215 2.40 -20.76 7.79
N SER A 216 2.08 -20.07 8.89
CA SER A 216 3.10 -19.61 9.86
C SER A 216 3.66 -20.72 10.74
N ILE A 217 2.98 -21.88 10.81
CA ILE A 217 3.43 -23.07 11.53
C ILE A 217 3.82 -24.16 10.53
N ASN A 218 5.10 -24.51 10.53
CA ASN A 218 5.70 -25.49 9.62
C ASN A 218 5.89 -26.90 10.24
N SER A 219 5.52 -27.08 11.52
CA SER A 219 5.49 -28.38 12.21
C SER A 219 4.12 -29.05 12.03
N THR A 220 4.10 -30.37 11.85
CA THR A 220 2.85 -31.15 11.88
C THR A 220 2.38 -31.52 13.28
N GLU A 221 3.20 -31.34 14.33
CA GLU A 221 2.81 -31.49 15.73
C GLU A 221 2.79 -30.12 16.42
N VAL A 222 1.69 -29.80 17.12
CA VAL A 222 1.49 -28.50 17.78
C VAL A 222 0.82 -28.64 19.14
N ALA A 223 1.09 -27.68 20.03
CA ALA A 223 0.40 -27.59 21.32
C ALA A 223 -1.07 -27.16 21.13
N PRO A 224 -2.01 -27.61 21.98
CA PRO A 224 -3.38 -27.12 21.95
C PRO A 224 -3.43 -25.61 22.20
N GLY A 225 -4.24 -24.90 21.41
CA GLY A 225 -4.34 -23.44 21.42
C GLY A 225 -3.31 -22.72 20.52
N SER A 226 -2.52 -23.46 19.73
CA SER A 226 -1.56 -22.85 18.79
C SER A 226 -2.27 -21.98 17.75
N LEU A 227 -1.73 -20.77 17.52
CA LEU A 227 -2.30 -19.78 16.61
C LEU A 227 -1.62 -19.85 15.24
N LEU A 228 -2.33 -20.39 14.25
CA LEU A 228 -1.87 -20.43 12.87
C LEU A 228 -2.30 -19.16 12.13
N GLU A 229 -1.39 -18.61 11.35
CA GLU A 229 -1.67 -17.56 10.38
C GLU A 229 -1.44 -18.10 8.97
N LEU A 230 -2.24 -17.66 8.01
CA LEU A 230 -2.06 -17.98 6.59
C LEU A 230 -1.62 -16.72 5.82
N SER A 231 -0.78 -16.90 4.81
CA SER A 231 -0.30 -15.76 4.00
C SER A 231 -0.18 -16.09 2.51
N SER A 232 -0.23 -15.04 1.69
CA SER A 232 0.08 -15.03 0.27
C SER A 232 1.12 -13.95 -0.04
N LYS A 233 1.75 -14.00 -1.21
CA LYS A 233 2.93 -13.17 -1.50
C LYS A 233 2.66 -11.66 -1.54
N GLY A 234 1.47 -11.22 -1.97
CA GLY A 234 1.05 -9.82 -1.87
C GLY A 234 0.40 -9.50 -0.53
N ASN A 235 -0.42 -10.43 -0.02
CA ASN A 235 -1.32 -10.23 1.12
C ASN A 235 -2.25 -9.00 0.96
N ASP A 236 -2.60 -8.60 -0.27
CA ASP A 236 -3.40 -7.40 -0.55
C ASP A 236 -4.70 -7.74 -1.29
N ILE A 237 -4.66 -7.77 -2.62
CA ILE A 237 -5.80 -8.10 -3.50
C ILE A 237 -5.89 -9.61 -3.77
N ASP A 238 -4.77 -10.31 -3.56
CA ASP A 238 -4.62 -11.75 -3.52
C ASP A 238 -5.12 -12.28 -2.17
N LYS A 239 -6.26 -12.98 -2.17
CA LYS A 239 -6.91 -13.44 -0.94
C LYS A 239 -6.70 -14.92 -0.70
N VAL A 240 -6.33 -15.26 0.53
CA VAL A 240 -6.19 -16.64 1.00
C VAL A 240 -7.56 -17.13 1.49
N TYR A 241 -8.20 -17.98 0.69
CA TYR A 241 -9.44 -18.68 1.04
C TYR A 241 -9.08 -20.04 1.66
N TYR A 242 -9.73 -20.41 2.77
CA TYR A 242 -9.37 -21.63 3.50
C TYR A 242 -10.56 -22.42 4.07
N THR A 243 -10.29 -23.68 4.40
CA THR A 243 -11.20 -24.62 5.08
C THR A 243 -10.43 -25.33 6.20
N THR A 244 -11.14 -25.83 7.22
CA THR A 244 -10.56 -26.51 8.40
C THR A 244 -11.01 -27.96 8.55
N ASP A 245 -11.88 -28.43 7.66
CA ASP A 245 -12.48 -29.78 7.59
C ASP A 245 -11.83 -30.67 6.51
N GLY A 246 -10.79 -30.17 5.83
CA GLY A 246 -10.13 -30.83 4.71
C GLY A 246 -10.91 -30.80 3.38
N SER A 247 -12.05 -30.09 3.29
CA SER A 247 -12.73 -29.83 2.01
C SER A 247 -11.92 -28.86 1.13
N THR A 248 -12.17 -28.82 -0.18
CA THR A 248 -11.42 -27.91 -1.08
C THR A 248 -11.96 -26.48 -0.94
N PRO A 249 -11.13 -25.47 -0.60
CA PRO A 249 -11.56 -24.08 -0.49
C PRO A 249 -11.97 -23.50 -1.85
N THR A 250 -12.87 -22.52 -1.81
CA THR A 250 -13.40 -21.79 -2.97
C THR A 250 -13.57 -20.31 -2.63
N ILE A 251 -14.02 -19.49 -3.58
CA ILE A 251 -14.31 -18.06 -3.34
C ILE A 251 -15.46 -17.81 -2.33
N GLU A 252 -16.31 -18.81 -2.04
CA GLU A 252 -17.35 -18.75 -1.00
C GLU A 252 -16.82 -19.21 0.39
N SER A 253 -15.56 -19.64 0.49
CA SER A 253 -14.94 -20.06 1.76
C SER A 253 -14.46 -18.85 2.61
N PRO A 254 -14.20 -19.04 3.91
CA PRO A 254 -13.58 -18.01 4.75
C PRO A 254 -12.27 -17.46 4.17
N ILE A 255 -12.14 -16.13 4.16
CA ILE A 255 -10.90 -15.41 3.85
C ILE A 255 -10.06 -15.28 5.13
N PHE A 256 -8.73 -15.45 5.04
CA PHE A 256 -7.81 -15.17 6.15
C PHE A 256 -7.35 -13.70 6.15
N ASN A 257 -6.76 -13.25 5.05
CA ASN A 257 -6.15 -11.91 4.91
C ASN A 257 -7.17 -10.84 4.48
N TRP A 258 -8.26 -10.72 5.25
CA TRP A 258 -9.34 -9.75 5.05
C TRP A 258 -8.84 -8.32 4.85
N SER A 259 -8.05 -7.81 5.81
CA SER A 259 -7.34 -6.54 5.70
C SER A 259 -6.05 -6.71 4.90
N ALA A 260 -5.90 -5.93 3.84
CA ALA A 260 -4.72 -5.94 2.98
C ALA A 260 -3.46 -5.39 3.67
N LYS A 261 -2.29 -5.95 3.32
CA LYS A 261 -0.97 -5.61 3.87
C LYS A 261 -0.65 -4.11 3.87
N ARG A 262 -1.11 -3.36 2.87
CA ARG A 262 -0.97 -1.89 2.79
C ARG A 262 -1.62 -1.11 3.94
N TRP A 263 -2.56 -1.71 4.68
CA TRP A 263 -3.24 -1.09 5.82
C TRP A 263 -2.68 -1.48 7.19
N TRP A 264 -1.86 -2.54 7.27
CA TRP A 264 -1.46 -3.14 8.56
C TRP A 264 -0.71 -2.15 9.47
N THR A 265 0.24 -1.40 8.91
CA THR A 265 1.00 -0.36 9.62
C THR A 265 0.15 0.87 10.01
N GLN A 266 -0.99 1.07 9.34
CA GLN A 266 -1.91 2.19 9.60
C GLN A 266 -2.98 1.84 10.65
N ARG A 267 -3.16 0.54 10.96
CA ARG A 267 -4.27 0.01 11.78
C ARG A 267 -3.87 -1.19 12.67
N PRO A 268 -2.71 -1.16 13.38
CA PRO A 268 -2.20 -2.33 14.10
C PRO A 268 -3.20 -2.87 15.14
N ASP A 269 -3.84 -1.98 15.92
CA ASP A 269 -4.75 -2.31 17.01
C ASP A 269 -6.02 -3.06 16.57
N SER A 270 -6.33 -3.05 15.27
CA SER A 270 -7.50 -3.72 14.67
C SER A 270 -7.12 -4.81 13.66
N LEU A 271 -5.82 -5.10 13.49
CA LEU A 271 -5.39 -6.12 12.53
C LEU A 271 -5.74 -7.53 13.03
N GLY A 272 -5.37 -7.87 14.26
CA GLY A 272 -5.61 -9.19 14.84
C GLY A 272 -7.09 -9.53 15.11
N SER A 273 -7.99 -8.53 15.07
CA SER A 273 -9.44 -8.72 15.13
C SER A 273 -10.10 -8.88 13.76
N ILE A 274 -9.38 -8.62 12.66
CA ILE A 274 -9.86 -8.77 11.28
C ILE A 274 -9.19 -9.97 10.60
N ASN A 275 -7.85 -10.01 10.58
CA ASN A 275 -7.05 -11.14 10.10
C ASN A 275 -6.81 -12.13 11.26
N LYS A 276 -7.90 -12.72 11.78
CA LYS A 276 -7.85 -13.55 12.99
C LYS A 276 -7.07 -14.86 12.76
N PRO A 277 -6.05 -15.18 13.59
CA PRO A 277 -5.38 -16.48 13.54
C PRO A 277 -6.35 -17.66 13.76
N ILE A 278 -6.09 -18.77 13.07
CA ILE A 278 -6.82 -20.03 13.20
C ILE A 278 -6.31 -20.77 14.44
N VAL A 279 -7.19 -21.11 15.38
CA VAL A 279 -6.80 -21.74 16.65
C VAL A 279 -6.81 -23.27 16.53
N ILE A 280 -5.64 -23.90 16.68
CA ILE A 280 -5.49 -25.35 16.60
C ILE A 280 -5.71 -25.99 17.98
N ASN A 281 -6.91 -26.53 18.20
CA ASN A 281 -7.32 -27.17 19.47
C ASN A 281 -7.51 -28.69 19.39
N GLN A 282 -7.52 -29.25 18.18
CA GLN A 282 -7.63 -30.69 17.89
C GLN A 282 -6.91 -31.00 16.57
N ASP A 283 -6.69 -32.28 16.28
CA ASP A 283 -6.20 -32.73 14.97
C ASP A 283 -7.06 -32.15 13.83
N MET A 284 -6.43 -31.52 12.85
CA MET A 284 -7.12 -30.84 11.75
C MET A 284 -6.34 -30.82 10.44
N VAL A 285 -7.08 -30.78 9.33
CA VAL A 285 -6.54 -30.64 7.98
C VAL A 285 -7.05 -29.32 7.41
N ILE A 286 -6.17 -28.34 7.36
CA ILE A 286 -6.45 -27.03 6.79
C ILE A 286 -6.07 -27.07 5.32
N LYS A 287 -6.99 -26.66 4.43
CA LYS A 287 -6.65 -26.41 3.03
C LYS A 287 -6.79 -24.94 2.71
N ALA A 288 -5.90 -24.43 1.88
CA ALA A 288 -5.87 -23.03 1.48
C ALA A 288 -5.59 -22.87 -0.01
N ILE A 289 -6.15 -21.83 -0.63
CA ILE A 289 -5.91 -21.41 -2.01
C ILE A 289 -5.82 -19.88 -2.07
N VAL A 290 -4.98 -19.33 -2.95
CA VAL A 290 -4.98 -17.91 -3.27
C VAL A 290 -5.85 -17.67 -4.51
N ILE A 291 -6.88 -16.84 -4.35
CA ILE A 291 -7.75 -16.38 -5.43
C ILE A 291 -7.68 -14.85 -5.45
N GLY A 292 -7.55 -14.26 -6.63
CA GLY A 292 -7.40 -12.82 -6.81
C GLY A 292 -7.44 -12.43 -8.29
N PRO A 293 -7.56 -11.12 -8.58
CA PRO A 293 -7.87 -10.62 -9.92
C PRO A 293 -6.74 -10.84 -10.94
N GLY A 294 -7.11 -11.21 -12.17
CA GLY A 294 -6.23 -11.13 -13.34
C GLY A 294 -5.24 -12.28 -13.50
N LYS A 295 -5.30 -13.31 -12.64
CA LYS A 295 -4.52 -14.55 -12.73
C LYS A 295 -5.40 -15.78 -12.51
N GLU A 296 -4.87 -16.96 -12.83
CA GLU A 296 -5.44 -18.21 -12.33
C GLU A 296 -5.20 -18.38 -10.82
N ASP A 297 -6.16 -19.00 -10.14
CA ASP A 297 -6.10 -19.40 -8.73
C ASP A 297 -4.86 -20.28 -8.46
N SER A 298 -4.24 -20.19 -7.28
CA SER A 298 -3.02 -20.96 -6.95
C SER A 298 -3.26 -22.49 -6.88
N GLU A 299 -2.21 -23.30 -6.68
CA GLU A 299 -2.45 -24.65 -6.16
C GLU A 299 -3.15 -24.59 -4.78
N VAL A 300 -4.01 -25.57 -4.53
CA VAL A 300 -4.58 -25.81 -3.19
C VAL A 300 -3.51 -26.47 -2.33
N MET A 301 -3.04 -25.76 -1.30
CA MET A 301 -2.14 -26.31 -0.30
C MET A 301 -2.93 -27.03 0.79
N THR A 302 -2.31 -28.04 1.39
CA THR A 302 -2.87 -28.80 2.52
C THR A 302 -1.86 -28.77 3.67
N PHE A 303 -2.31 -28.34 4.84
CA PHE A 303 -1.54 -28.29 6.08
C PHE A 303 -2.23 -29.20 7.11
N SER A 304 -1.51 -30.18 7.63
CA SER A 304 -2.05 -31.20 8.54
C SER A 304 -1.40 -31.07 9.90
N TYR A 305 -2.20 -30.82 10.92
CA TYR A 305 -1.75 -30.60 12.29
C TYR A 305 -2.33 -31.65 13.23
N LYS A 306 -1.47 -32.23 14.07
CA LYS A 306 -1.83 -33.07 15.21
C LYS A 306 -1.64 -32.29 16.50
N VAL A 307 -2.54 -32.48 17.46
CA VAL A 307 -2.49 -31.80 18.76
C VAL A 307 -1.98 -32.74 19.84
N GLY A 308 -0.85 -32.36 20.45
CA GLY A 308 -0.21 -33.15 21.49
C GLY A 308 0.73 -32.33 22.37
N LEU A 309 1.01 -32.86 23.55
CA LEU A 309 2.11 -32.39 24.41
C LEU A 309 3.32 -33.29 24.17
N GLN A 310 4.50 -32.72 23.91
CA GLN A 310 5.74 -33.47 24.00
C GLN A 310 6.16 -33.63 25.46
N ASP A 311 5.55 -34.60 26.13
CA ASP A 311 6.13 -35.34 27.26
C ASP A 311 6.43 -36.79 26.84
N SER A 312 7.05 -36.96 25.66
CA SER A 312 7.55 -38.25 25.17
C SER A 312 8.64 -38.07 24.10
N PRO A 313 9.87 -38.59 24.31
CA PRO A 313 10.94 -38.47 23.33
C PRO A 313 10.88 -39.57 22.26
N GLY A 314 10.84 -39.17 20.98
CA GLY A 314 11.26 -39.97 19.84
C GLY A 314 10.35 -41.12 19.39
N GLN A 315 9.68 -40.92 18.25
CA GLN A 315 9.37 -42.03 17.33
C GLN A 315 9.81 -41.65 15.91
N ASP A 316 10.92 -42.24 15.47
CA ASP A 316 11.39 -42.15 14.08
C ASP A 316 10.45 -42.90 13.13
N LEU A 317 9.43 -42.20 12.63
CA LEU A 317 9.03 -42.39 11.24
C LEU A 317 10.07 -41.69 10.37
N PRO A 318 10.59 -42.33 9.29
CA PRO A 318 11.54 -41.67 8.39
C PRO A 318 10.82 -40.58 7.60
N ALA A 319 10.75 -39.38 8.17
CA ALA A 319 10.27 -38.20 7.48
C ALA A 319 11.12 -37.97 6.22
N ALA A 320 10.47 -37.65 5.10
CA ALA A 320 11.17 -37.22 3.90
C ALA A 320 11.98 -35.96 4.25
N VAL A 321 13.31 -36.09 4.26
CA VAL A 321 14.20 -34.97 4.59
C VAL A 321 14.20 -33.95 3.45
N PRO A 322 14.30 -32.64 3.75
CA PRO A 322 14.58 -31.63 2.73
C PRO A 322 15.77 -32.02 1.87
N THR A 323 15.61 -31.94 0.54
CA THR A 323 16.71 -32.11 -0.44
C THR A 323 17.01 -30.82 -1.19
N THR A 324 16.08 -29.86 -1.19
CA THR A 324 16.27 -28.52 -1.75
C THR A 324 15.68 -27.43 -0.86
N ILE A 325 16.33 -26.27 -0.86
CA ILE A 325 15.75 -24.99 -0.45
C ILE A 325 16.15 -23.94 -1.49
N SER A 326 15.23 -23.02 -1.83
CA SER A 326 15.49 -21.86 -2.67
C SER A 326 14.76 -20.63 -2.13
N LEU A 327 15.27 -19.43 -2.44
CA LEU A 327 14.56 -18.17 -2.20
C LEU A 327 13.93 -17.67 -3.50
N ASP A 328 12.91 -16.81 -3.41
CA ASP A 328 12.33 -16.12 -4.56
C ASP A 328 13.16 -14.91 -5.05
N ARG A 329 14.16 -14.52 -4.26
CA ARG A 329 15.18 -13.51 -4.55
C ARG A 329 16.53 -13.94 -3.99
N ASP A 330 17.56 -13.73 -4.79
CA ASP A 330 18.98 -13.80 -4.45
C ASP A 330 19.55 -12.40 -4.14
N GLN A 331 18.92 -11.33 -4.65
CA GLN A 331 19.27 -9.93 -4.38
C GLN A 331 18.03 -9.05 -4.14
N LEU A 332 18.18 -8.06 -3.25
CA LEU A 332 17.19 -7.03 -2.94
C LEU A 332 17.88 -5.67 -2.72
N GLU A 333 17.40 -4.64 -3.40
CA GLU A 333 17.72 -3.25 -3.05
C GLU A 333 16.55 -2.62 -2.31
N LEU A 334 16.81 -2.11 -1.11
CA LEU A 334 15.81 -1.51 -0.22
C LEU A 334 16.37 -0.25 0.42
N LYS A 335 15.57 0.82 0.48
CA LYS A 335 15.92 2.02 1.27
C LYS A 335 15.85 1.69 2.76
N VAL A 336 16.63 2.39 3.58
CA VAL A 336 16.51 2.37 5.06
C VAL A 336 15.05 2.62 5.49
N GLY A 337 14.54 1.80 6.41
CA GLY A 337 13.13 1.78 6.81
C GLY A 337 12.18 1.02 5.86
N GLY A 338 12.65 0.62 4.68
CA GLY A 338 11.92 -0.25 3.76
C GLY A 338 11.99 -1.73 4.17
N SER A 339 11.00 -2.50 3.73
CA SER A 339 10.91 -3.93 4.03
C SER A 339 10.44 -4.77 2.83
N PHE A 340 10.80 -6.05 2.83
CA PHE A 340 10.42 -7.05 1.82
C PHE A 340 10.28 -8.42 2.50
N GLU A 341 9.32 -9.23 2.06
CA GLU A 341 9.09 -10.57 2.63
C GLU A 341 9.72 -11.61 1.68
N LEU A 342 10.76 -12.33 2.13
CA LEU A 342 11.48 -13.32 1.33
C LEU A 342 10.79 -14.68 1.34
N TYR A 343 10.56 -15.25 0.16
CA TYR A 343 9.76 -16.46 -0.03
C TYR A 343 10.64 -17.70 -0.19
N ALA A 344 11.17 -18.20 0.92
CA ALA A 344 11.88 -19.49 0.95
C ALA A 344 10.94 -20.66 0.60
N THR A 345 11.39 -21.60 -0.23
CA THR A 345 10.65 -22.78 -0.70
C THR A 345 11.46 -24.04 -0.44
N VAL A 346 10.88 -25.02 0.24
CA VAL A 346 11.55 -26.28 0.66
C VAL A 346 10.96 -27.44 -0.15
N GLY A 347 11.83 -28.29 -0.70
CA GLY A 347 11.47 -29.44 -1.53
C GLY A 347 12.11 -30.77 -1.07
N PRO A 348 11.55 -31.92 -1.49
CA PRO A 348 10.34 -32.07 -2.33
C PRO A 348 9.03 -31.67 -1.62
N ASP A 349 7.93 -31.59 -2.38
CA ASP A 349 6.69 -30.97 -1.87
C ASP A 349 5.95 -31.82 -0.81
N ASP A 350 6.33 -33.10 -0.67
CA ASP A 350 5.86 -34.08 0.32
C ASP A 350 6.70 -34.14 1.61
N VAL A 351 7.73 -33.30 1.74
CA VAL A 351 8.49 -33.10 3.00
C VAL A 351 7.55 -32.69 4.14
N ILE A 352 7.65 -33.40 5.27
CA ILE A 352 6.79 -33.21 6.45
C ILE A 352 7.23 -32.00 7.28
N ASP A 353 8.53 -31.88 7.58
CA ASP A 353 9.11 -30.73 8.28
C ASP A 353 9.68 -29.72 7.27
N LYS A 354 8.94 -28.64 7.03
CA LYS A 354 9.37 -27.51 6.21
C LYS A 354 9.77 -26.29 7.05
N SER A 355 10.15 -26.49 8.32
CA SER A 355 10.52 -25.38 9.22
C SER A 355 11.84 -24.72 8.82
N ILE A 356 11.87 -23.38 8.92
CA ILE A 356 12.95 -22.52 8.42
C ILE A 356 13.41 -21.60 9.54
N ILE A 357 14.72 -21.58 9.78
CA ILE A 357 15.41 -20.63 10.64
C ILE A 357 15.95 -19.52 9.74
N TRP A 358 15.52 -18.28 10.00
CA TRP A 358 16.02 -17.09 9.30
C TRP A 358 17.10 -16.40 10.12
N THR A 359 18.17 -15.95 9.46
CA THR A 359 19.25 -15.17 10.08
C THR A 359 19.69 -14.01 9.18
N SER A 360 20.35 -13.00 9.77
CA SER A 360 21.01 -11.90 9.07
C SER A 360 22.49 -11.85 9.45
N SER A 361 23.37 -11.53 8.50
CA SER A 361 24.80 -11.33 8.76
C SER A 361 25.11 -10.06 9.57
N ASP A 362 24.25 -9.04 9.50
CA ASP A 362 24.35 -7.83 10.33
C ASP A 362 22.97 -7.20 10.57
N THR A 363 22.45 -7.36 11.78
CA THR A 363 21.14 -6.85 12.21
C THR A 363 21.07 -5.32 12.33
N ARG A 364 22.22 -4.62 12.24
CA ARG A 364 22.28 -3.15 12.18
C ARG A 364 22.04 -2.61 10.77
N VAL A 365 22.25 -3.45 9.76
CA VAL A 365 21.98 -3.13 8.35
C VAL A 365 20.60 -3.65 7.95
N ALA A 366 20.31 -4.93 8.19
CA ALA A 366 19.01 -5.53 7.93
C ALA A 366 18.63 -6.57 8.99
N THR A 367 17.41 -6.50 9.50
CA THR A 367 16.79 -7.56 10.32
C THR A 367 15.92 -8.46 9.44
N VAL A 368 15.67 -9.68 9.92
CA VAL A 368 14.68 -10.60 9.35
C VAL A 368 13.92 -11.25 10.50
N ASP A 369 12.61 -11.45 10.36
CA ASP A 369 11.78 -12.12 11.37
C ASP A 369 11.59 -13.62 11.07
N LYS A 370 10.83 -14.31 11.93
CA LYS A 370 10.54 -15.76 11.79
C LYS A 370 9.71 -16.11 10.54
N HIS A 371 9.10 -15.14 9.86
CA HIS A 371 8.29 -15.32 8.66
C HIS A 371 9.07 -15.01 7.37
N GLY A 372 10.26 -14.41 7.47
CA GLY A 372 11.06 -13.94 6.33
C GLY A 372 10.85 -12.46 5.99
N LEU A 373 10.19 -11.68 6.84
CA LEU A 373 10.07 -10.23 6.65
C LEU A 373 11.41 -9.55 6.95
N VAL A 374 12.14 -9.20 5.89
CA VAL A 374 13.37 -8.40 5.94
C VAL A 374 13.01 -6.93 6.11
N THR A 375 13.68 -6.23 7.02
CA THR A 375 13.56 -4.77 7.21
C THR A 375 14.94 -4.13 7.23
N MET A 376 15.15 -3.07 6.43
CA MET A 376 16.39 -2.31 6.43
C MET A 376 16.46 -1.37 7.63
N VAL A 377 17.50 -1.54 8.44
CA VAL A 377 17.79 -0.76 9.65
C VAL A 377 18.82 0.33 9.40
N GLY A 378 19.76 0.12 8.46
CA GLY A 378 20.84 1.06 8.16
C GLY A 378 21.40 0.91 6.74
N GLU A 379 22.30 1.83 6.36
CA GLU A 379 23.01 1.75 5.07
C GLU A 379 24.09 0.66 5.07
N GLY A 380 24.38 0.11 3.89
CA GLY A 380 25.32 -1.00 3.70
C GLY A 380 24.68 -2.22 3.04
N THR A 381 25.28 -3.38 3.25
CA THR A 381 24.85 -4.67 2.70
C THR A 381 24.87 -5.74 3.79
N ALA A 382 23.81 -6.55 3.85
CA ALA A 382 23.71 -7.74 4.69
C ALA A 382 23.29 -8.96 3.85
N VAL A 383 23.64 -10.16 4.31
CA VAL A 383 23.15 -11.41 3.75
C VAL A 383 22.10 -11.97 4.69
N ILE A 384 20.90 -12.19 4.16
CA ILE A 384 19.82 -12.89 4.83
C ILE A 384 19.87 -14.36 4.41
N THR A 385 19.89 -15.28 5.38
CA THR A 385 19.94 -16.72 5.13
C THR A 385 18.69 -17.41 5.67
N ALA A 386 18.06 -18.23 4.83
CA ALA A 386 17.05 -19.21 5.23
C ALA A 386 17.72 -20.59 5.36
N ARG A 387 17.50 -21.26 6.50
CA ARG A 387 18.01 -22.60 6.76
C ARG A 387 16.90 -23.58 7.13
N THR A 388 16.83 -24.75 6.50
CA THR A 388 15.89 -25.80 6.92
C THR A 388 16.32 -26.41 8.26
N GLN A 389 15.37 -26.58 9.19
CA GLN A 389 15.68 -27.16 10.51
C GLN A 389 16.03 -28.66 10.37
N ALA A 390 15.17 -29.42 9.69
CA ALA A 390 15.55 -30.74 9.16
C ALA A 390 16.54 -30.62 8.00
N GLY A 391 17.55 -31.49 7.94
CA GLY A 391 18.53 -31.53 6.84
C GLY A 391 19.57 -30.39 6.82
N GLY A 392 19.29 -29.24 7.44
CA GLY A 392 20.25 -28.16 7.62
C GLY A 392 20.67 -27.41 6.35
N LEU A 393 19.90 -27.51 5.26
CA LEU A 393 20.17 -26.88 3.96
C LEU A 393 19.98 -25.36 4.04
N GLU A 394 20.76 -24.60 3.27
CA GLU A 394 20.77 -23.13 3.29
C GLU A 394 20.54 -22.52 1.90
N ALA A 395 19.80 -21.42 1.85
CA ALA A 395 19.72 -20.50 0.71
C ALA A 395 19.75 -19.05 1.21
N SER A 396 20.33 -18.13 0.45
CA SER A 396 20.58 -16.76 0.92
C SER A 396 20.25 -15.68 -0.11
N CYS A 397 19.93 -14.49 0.40
CA CYS A 397 19.67 -13.28 -0.37
C CYS A 397 20.60 -12.17 0.12
N THR A 398 21.25 -11.48 -0.81
CA THR A 398 21.99 -10.24 -0.52
C THR A 398 21.02 -9.08 -0.48
N VAL A 399 21.06 -8.25 0.56
CA VAL A 399 20.16 -7.11 0.75
C VAL A 399 20.98 -5.87 1.00
N SER A 400 20.76 -4.81 0.22
CA SER A 400 21.55 -3.57 0.28
C SER A 400 20.69 -2.31 0.20
N SER A 401 21.20 -1.23 0.80
CA SER A 401 20.71 0.14 0.59
C SER A 401 21.77 0.96 -0.12
N GLN A 402 21.52 1.36 -1.36
CA GLN A 402 22.34 2.38 -2.01
C GLN A 402 22.13 3.73 -1.31
N SER A 403 23.20 4.29 -0.75
CA SER A 403 23.24 5.70 -0.37
C SER A 403 23.01 6.56 -1.63
N PRO A 404 22.25 7.66 -1.59
CA PRO A 404 22.01 8.50 -2.75
C PRO A 404 23.27 9.29 -3.12
N VAL A 405 24.17 8.66 -3.89
CA VAL A 405 25.42 9.26 -4.37
C VAL A 405 25.07 10.49 -5.20
N ALA A 406 25.36 11.68 -4.64
CA ALA A 406 25.24 12.93 -5.36
C ALA A 406 26.08 12.85 -6.64
N GLN A 407 25.43 13.00 -7.80
CA GLN A 407 26.12 12.97 -9.10
C GLN A 407 27.02 14.19 -9.24
N ALA A 408 28.26 14.06 -8.78
CA ALA A 408 29.33 15.01 -9.07
C ALA A 408 29.43 15.15 -10.60
N GLN A 409 29.15 16.34 -11.12
CA GLN A 409 29.05 16.57 -12.55
C GLN A 409 30.43 16.41 -13.18
N LEU A 410 30.58 15.40 -14.05
CA LEU A 410 31.70 15.32 -14.97
C LEU A 410 31.55 16.45 -16.00
N THR A 411 32.25 17.56 -15.77
CA THR A 411 32.44 18.63 -16.76
C THR A 411 33.53 18.22 -17.75
N PRO A 412 33.23 18.03 -19.04
CA PRO A 412 34.28 17.92 -20.05
C PRO A 412 34.79 19.32 -20.40
N ASP A 413 36.11 19.48 -20.36
CA ASP A 413 36.97 20.44 -21.08
C ASP A 413 38.37 20.27 -20.45
N SER A 414 39.51 20.29 -21.13
CA SER A 414 39.96 20.07 -22.51
C SER A 414 41.40 20.60 -22.50
N GLU A 415 42.38 19.77 -22.84
CA GLU A 415 43.73 20.12 -23.35
C GLU A 415 44.53 21.25 -22.65
N ASP A 416 45.61 20.86 -21.95
CA ASP A 416 46.97 21.23 -22.38
C ASP A 416 48.06 20.40 -21.67
N ASP A 417 49.03 19.91 -22.44
CA ASP A 417 50.32 19.34 -22.01
C ASP A 417 51.41 20.04 -22.85
N PRO A 418 52.48 20.60 -22.23
CA PRO A 418 53.68 19.77 -22.15
C PRO A 418 54.59 19.96 -20.91
N SER A 419 55.23 18.84 -20.55
CA SER A 419 56.67 18.68 -20.21
C SER A 419 57.15 18.59 -18.73
N LEU A 420 57.65 17.39 -18.40
CA LEU A 420 59.01 17.05 -17.87
C LEU A 420 59.62 17.99 -16.80
N ALA A 421 60.07 17.55 -15.61
CA ALA A 421 61.08 16.49 -15.40
C ALA A 421 61.37 16.19 -13.90
N GLY A 422 61.86 14.99 -13.58
CA GLY A 422 62.54 14.62 -12.31
C GLY A 422 61.66 14.51 -11.06
N GLU A 423 62.11 13.92 -9.93
CA GLU A 423 63.16 12.91 -9.73
C GLU A 423 62.79 12.03 -8.49
N LYS A 424 63.74 11.27 -7.92
CA LYS A 424 63.61 10.35 -6.76
C LYS A 424 63.20 11.14 -5.48
N ASP A 425 62.70 10.56 -4.39
CA ASP A 425 63.35 9.49 -3.58
C ASP A 425 62.42 8.76 -2.59
N THR A 426 62.99 7.76 -1.90
CA THR A 426 62.39 6.90 -0.85
C THR A 426 63.05 7.17 0.52
N PRO A 427 62.68 6.53 1.67
CA PRO A 427 61.40 6.03 2.19
C PRO A 427 61.17 6.54 3.66
N HIS A 428 60.72 5.66 4.58
CA HIS A 428 60.62 5.77 6.07
C HIS A 428 59.34 6.40 6.66
N SER A 429 58.84 5.96 7.84
CA SER A 429 59.12 4.73 8.62
C SER A 429 58.09 4.53 9.75
N SER A 430 57.70 3.27 10.01
CA SER A 430 57.16 2.75 11.30
C SER A 430 55.83 3.37 11.79
N ARG A 431 55.10 2.82 12.77
CA ARG A 431 55.41 1.78 13.77
C ARG A 431 54.15 0.97 14.13
N GLU A 432 54.32 -0.33 14.41
CA GLU A 432 53.29 -1.20 15.00
C GLU A 432 53.35 -1.13 16.54
N GLU A 433 52.23 -1.34 17.23
CA GLU A 433 52.21 -1.95 18.57
C GLU A 433 50.82 -2.57 18.83
N GLN A 434 50.81 -3.69 19.55
CA GLN A 434 49.67 -4.61 19.73
C GLN A 434 49.56 -5.01 21.23
N GLU A 435 48.36 -5.43 21.65
CA GLU A 435 48.13 -6.36 22.79
C GLU A 435 48.46 -5.81 24.22
N GLU A 436 47.93 -6.33 25.35
CA GLU A 436 46.97 -7.42 25.59
C GLU A 436 46.22 -7.26 26.96
N LEU A 437 45.17 -8.08 27.16
CA LEU A 437 44.68 -8.69 28.43
C LEU A 437 43.97 -7.87 29.55
N SER A 438 43.42 -8.64 30.50
CA SER A 438 42.37 -8.37 31.51
C SER A 438 42.60 -9.27 32.76
N PRO A 439 41.64 -9.69 33.62
CA PRO A 439 40.34 -9.15 34.11
C PRO A 439 40.24 -9.14 35.68
N GLN A 440 39.03 -8.92 36.26
CA GLN A 440 38.45 -9.42 37.56
C GLN A 440 37.60 -8.34 38.29
N GLU A 441 36.69 -8.62 39.27
CA GLU A 441 35.64 -9.65 39.48
C GLU A 441 34.84 -9.32 40.77
N ASN A 442 33.76 -10.07 41.09
CA ASN A 442 33.03 -10.15 42.40
C ASN A 442 32.17 -8.93 42.87
N THR A 443 31.05 -9.07 43.63
CA THR A 443 30.21 -10.24 44.07
C THR A 443 28.84 -9.82 44.63
N SER A 444 27.77 -10.60 44.34
CA SER A 444 26.50 -10.81 45.12
C SER A 444 25.63 -9.56 45.45
N SER A 445 24.35 -9.60 45.91
CA SER A 445 23.29 -10.63 46.16
C SER A 445 21.91 -9.90 46.20
N GLY A 446 20.70 -10.48 46.17
CA GLY A 446 20.23 -11.87 45.94
C GLY A 446 18.96 -12.22 46.76
N LEU A 447 17.90 -12.76 46.11
CA LEU A 447 16.57 -13.20 46.65
C LEU A 447 15.61 -12.07 47.13
N GLY A 448 14.28 -12.17 47.07
CA GLY A 448 13.39 -13.18 46.45
C GLY A 448 11.86 -12.95 46.67
N GLU A 449 11.03 -13.71 45.92
CA GLU A 449 9.59 -14.06 46.16
C GLU A 449 8.43 -13.06 45.80
N LYS A 450 7.17 -13.56 45.84
CA LYS A 450 6.04 -13.14 44.94
C LYS A 450 4.61 -13.25 45.62
N PRO A 451 3.45 -13.51 44.93
CA PRO A 451 2.15 -12.76 44.94
C PRO A 451 1.05 -13.44 45.83
N PRO A 452 -0.32 -13.42 45.61
CA PRO A 452 -1.23 -12.79 44.61
C PRO A 452 -2.62 -12.25 45.13
N LEU A 453 -3.60 -12.06 44.20
CA LEU A 453 -5.07 -11.82 44.32
C LEU A 453 -5.62 -10.37 44.49
N ALA A 454 -6.84 -10.00 44.01
CA ALA A 454 -7.72 -10.48 42.90
C ALA A 454 -9.02 -9.62 42.75
N SER A 455 -9.58 -9.50 41.52
CA SER A 455 -11.01 -9.14 41.15
C SER A 455 -11.61 -7.79 41.65
N SER A 456 -12.60 -7.10 41.06
CA SER A 456 -13.37 -7.07 39.76
C SER A 456 -14.15 -5.71 39.71
N SER A 457 -15.06 -5.31 38.81
CA SER A 457 -15.85 -5.91 37.69
C SER A 457 -16.32 -4.82 36.67
N GLU A 458 -17.17 -5.20 35.71
CA GLU A 458 -17.95 -4.36 34.76
C GLU A 458 -19.31 -3.90 35.39
N PRO A 459 -20.28 -3.19 34.72
CA PRO A 459 -20.39 -2.80 33.29
C PRO A 459 -20.98 -1.39 32.95
N GLU A 460 -21.31 -1.18 31.66
CA GLU A 460 -22.19 -0.11 31.07
C GLU A 460 -21.63 1.35 31.04
N SER A 461 -22.02 2.28 30.14
CA SER A 461 -23.02 2.28 29.04
C SER A 461 -22.57 3.17 27.84
N ASN A 462 -23.31 3.08 26.74
CA ASN A 462 -23.14 3.73 25.42
C ASN A 462 -23.47 5.26 25.40
N SER A 463 -22.62 6.10 24.79
CA SER A 463 -22.99 7.07 23.71
C SER A 463 -21.88 8.07 23.31
N ASP A 464 -22.02 8.62 22.10
CA ASP A 464 -21.59 9.95 21.62
C ASP A 464 -20.15 10.46 21.85
N ARG A 465 -19.28 10.26 20.84
CA ARG A 465 -18.06 11.09 20.64
C ARG A 465 -17.79 11.47 19.17
N TYR A 466 -18.52 12.48 18.68
CA TYR A 466 -18.08 13.32 17.56
C TYR A 466 -18.25 14.81 17.88
N ARG A 467 -17.18 15.46 18.36
CA ARG A 467 -16.69 16.80 17.93
C ARG A 467 -15.57 17.31 18.84
N TYR A 468 -14.41 17.56 18.25
CA TYR A 468 -13.42 18.50 18.77
C TYR A 468 -13.73 19.90 18.25
N LEU A 469 -13.74 20.92 19.11
CA LEU A 469 -13.30 22.28 18.80
C LEU A 469 -12.89 22.99 20.10
N ILE A 470 -11.94 23.91 20.00
CA ILE A 470 -11.29 24.59 21.13
C ILE A 470 -11.98 25.92 21.44
N LYS A 471 -12.18 26.22 22.74
CA LYS A 471 -11.96 27.56 23.30
C LYS A 471 -11.74 27.55 24.82
N ARG A 472 -11.12 28.61 25.31
CA ARG A 472 -10.65 28.87 26.68
C ARG A 472 -11.36 30.12 27.22
N GLU A 473 -11.28 30.30 28.55
CA GLU A 473 -11.23 31.59 29.30
C GLU A 473 -12.40 31.96 30.24
N LEU A 474 -12.03 32.21 31.52
CA LEU A 474 -12.63 33.07 32.57
C LEU A 474 -13.90 32.72 33.41
N ALA A 475 -13.68 32.80 34.73
CA ALA A 475 -14.51 33.38 35.82
C ALA A 475 -15.73 32.62 36.43
N ASP A 476 -15.50 31.90 37.54
CA ASP A 476 -15.69 32.31 38.97
C ASP A 476 -16.89 33.25 39.36
N PRO A 477 -17.44 33.25 40.62
CA PRO A 477 -16.81 32.83 41.89
C PRO A 477 -17.70 32.18 42.99
N THR A 478 -17.09 32.02 44.19
CA THR A 478 -17.64 31.68 45.54
C THR A 478 -17.87 30.19 45.86
N LEU A 479 -17.54 29.63 47.04
CA LEU A 479 -16.79 30.01 48.28
C LEU A 479 -16.46 28.67 49.01
N ALA A 480 -15.52 28.48 49.95
CA ALA A 480 -14.54 29.28 50.71
C ALA A 480 -13.29 28.37 51.00
N GLU A 481 -12.08 28.81 51.37
CA GLU A 481 -11.57 29.37 52.66
C GLU A 481 -11.84 28.49 53.92
N GLN A 482 -10.91 28.25 54.86
CA GLN A 482 -9.61 28.85 55.26
C GLN A 482 -8.83 27.81 56.16
N ASP A 483 -7.55 27.87 56.53
CA ASP A 483 -6.44 28.81 56.24
C ASP A 483 -5.01 28.19 56.45
N SER A 484 -4.00 28.86 55.87
CA SER A 484 -2.54 29.05 56.13
C SER A 484 -1.72 28.25 57.19
N SER A 485 -0.37 28.33 57.31
CA SER A 485 0.74 29.06 56.63
C SER A 485 2.07 28.25 56.86
N TYR A 486 3.18 28.37 56.11
CA TYR A 486 4.07 29.54 55.94
C TYR A 486 5.05 29.40 54.72
N GLN A 487 5.61 30.52 54.26
CA GLN A 487 6.65 30.66 53.20
C GLN A 487 8.09 30.57 53.80
N GLY A 488 9.22 30.51 53.07
CA GLY A 488 9.54 30.49 51.62
C GLY A 488 10.95 31.10 51.36
N ALA A 489 11.59 30.85 50.21
CA ALA A 489 12.86 31.50 49.77
C ALA A 489 13.17 31.30 48.26
N ASP A 490 13.88 32.25 47.63
CA ASP A 490 14.20 32.29 46.18
C ASP A 490 15.52 31.61 45.77
N SER A 491 15.65 31.24 44.48
CA SER A 491 16.67 31.78 43.53
C SER A 491 16.64 31.10 42.15
N GLN A 492 17.33 31.67 41.14
CA GLN A 492 17.20 31.36 39.70
C GLN A 492 18.40 30.56 39.11
N ALA A 493 18.12 29.67 38.16
CA ALA A 493 18.89 29.32 36.94
C ALA A 493 18.10 28.22 36.20
N GLU A 494 17.52 28.45 35.01
CA GLU A 494 18.18 28.43 33.69
C GLU A 494 18.83 27.07 33.33
N MET A 495 18.24 26.40 32.33
CA MET A 495 18.85 25.33 31.54
C MET A 495 18.32 25.44 30.10
N GLU A 496 19.22 25.50 29.13
CA GLU A 496 18.87 25.74 27.72
C GLU A 496 18.24 24.51 27.05
N ILE A 497 17.38 24.75 26.07
CA ILE A 497 16.96 23.75 25.08
C ILE A 497 17.58 24.16 23.75
N SER A 498 18.63 23.46 23.31
CA SER A 498 19.18 23.66 21.96
C SER A 498 18.16 23.19 20.91
N ALA A 499 17.98 23.99 19.88
CA ALA A 499 17.09 23.71 18.75
C ALA A 499 17.91 23.49 17.47
N ASP A 500 18.72 22.44 17.45
CA ASP A 500 19.56 22.07 16.31
C ASP A 500 18.71 21.47 15.16
N TYR A 501 18.25 22.36 14.28
CA TYR A 501 17.53 21.99 13.06
C TYR A 501 18.45 21.31 12.03
N LEU A 502 18.37 19.98 11.93
CA LEU A 502 18.87 19.24 10.76
C LEU A 502 17.95 19.50 9.54
N PRO A 503 18.47 20.00 8.40
CA PRO A 503 17.65 20.36 7.25
C PRO A 503 17.21 19.14 6.44
N LEU A 504 15.89 19.02 6.19
CA LEU A 504 15.34 18.06 5.24
C LEU A 504 15.76 18.42 3.80
N ALA A 505 16.62 17.59 3.21
CA ALA A 505 17.04 17.71 1.82
C ALA A 505 15.91 17.27 0.86
N MET A 506 15.05 18.21 0.45
CA MET A 506 14.03 17.96 -0.58
C MET A 506 14.66 17.82 -1.98
N GLU A 507 14.57 16.62 -2.55
CA GLU A 507 15.02 16.35 -3.93
C GLU A 507 14.13 17.08 -4.95
N GLN A 508 14.65 18.15 -5.59
CA GLN A 508 13.88 18.98 -6.54
C GLN A 508 13.65 18.30 -7.91
N ARG A 509 12.78 17.29 -7.98
CA ARG A 509 12.29 16.74 -9.27
C ARG A 509 11.21 17.62 -9.88
N ARG A 510 11.63 18.70 -10.56
CA ARG A 510 10.86 19.54 -11.51
C ARG A 510 9.37 19.75 -11.15
N LEU A 511 9.09 20.45 -10.05
CA LEU A 511 7.77 21.04 -9.85
C LEU A 511 7.45 22.00 -11.02
N LYS A 512 6.23 21.91 -11.56
CA LYS A 512 5.81 22.67 -12.75
C LYS A 512 5.92 24.17 -12.50
N SER A 513 6.44 24.93 -13.47
CA SER A 513 6.70 26.38 -13.41
C SER A 513 5.47 27.27 -13.16
N HIS A 514 4.27 26.69 -13.15
CA HIS A 514 3.00 27.37 -12.86
C HIS A 514 2.60 27.32 -11.38
N ILE A 515 3.24 26.50 -10.54
CA ILE A 515 2.86 26.35 -9.12
C ILE A 515 3.25 27.58 -8.30
N LEU A 516 4.43 28.16 -8.54
CA LEU A 516 4.91 29.35 -7.83
C LEU A 516 4.00 30.59 -7.99
N PRO A 517 3.56 30.99 -9.20
CA PRO A 517 2.62 32.10 -9.34
C PRO A 517 1.24 31.80 -8.73
N ILE A 518 0.76 30.55 -8.78
CA ILE A 518 -0.50 30.16 -8.12
C ILE A 518 -0.39 30.34 -6.60
N PHE A 519 0.70 29.88 -5.98
CA PHE A 519 0.95 30.10 -4.55
C PHE A 519 1.03 31.59 -4.19
N ILE A 520 1.72 32.41 -5.00
CA ILE A 520 1.80 33.86 -4.78
C ILE A 520 0.42 34.52 -4.88
N ILE A 521 -0.40 34.14 -5.86
CA ILE A 521 -1.78 34.66 -6.01
C ILE A 521 -2.64 34.26 -4.81
N LEU A 522 -2.60 32.99 -4.39
CA LEU A 522 -3.38 32.51 -3.24
C LEU A 522 -2.94 33.20 -1.95
N PHE A 523 -1.64 33.28 -1.68
CA PHE A 523 -1.07 33.91 -0.48
C PHE A 523 -1.42 35.40 -0.39
N LEU A 524 -1.28 36.15 -1.50
CA LEU A 524 -1.70 37.55 -1.55
C LEU A 524 -3.23 37.71 -1.41
N SER A 525 -4.02 36.81 -2.00
CA SER A 525 -5.48 36.86 -1.90
C SER A 525 -6.00 36.61 -0.48
N GLY A 526 -5.35 35.74 0.29
CA GLY A 526 -5.65 35.53 1.71
C GLY A 526 -5.21 36.70 2.57
N ALA A 527 -3.93 37.08 2.49
CA ALA A 527 -3.34 38.11 3.34
C ALA A 527 -4.00 39.50 3.17
N LEU A 528 -4.39 39.88 1.95
CA LEU A 528 -5.16 41.12 1.74
C LEU A 528 -6.56 41.03 2.36
N ARG A 529 -7.22 39.86 2.34
CA ARG A 529 -8.59 39.69 2.83
C ARG A 529 -8.66 39.85 4.35
N GLU A 530 -7.72 39.22 5.07
CA GLU A 530 -7.60 39.37 6.53
C GLU A 530 -7.16 40.79 6.92
N TYR A 531 -6.19 41.39 6.21
CA TYR A 531 -5.79 42.78 6.45
C TYR A 531 -6.97 43.77 6.28
N TRP A 532 -7.83 43.56 5.28
CA TRP A 532 -9.03 44.37 5.08
C TRP A 532 -10.16 44.09 6.08
N GLN A 533 -10.22 42.92 6.72
CA GLN A 533 -11.13 42.67 7.85
C GLN A 533 -10.62 43.34 9.13
N TYR A 534 -9.35 43.12 9.49
CA TYR A 534 -8.71 43.75 10.64
C TYR A 534 -8.82 45.30 10.60
N LYS A 535 -8.58 45.89 9.43
CA LYS A 535 -8.72 47.36 9.23
C LYS A 535 -10.18 47.86 9.27
N LYS A 536 -11.17 46.96 9.16
CA LYS A 536 -12.60 47.29 9.27
C LYS A 536 -13.06 47.28 10.74
N GLU A 537 -12.58 46.31 11.51
CA GLU A 537 -12.86 46.16 12.94
C GLU A 537 -12.10 47.20 13.78
N ALA A 538 -10.90 47.61 13.36
CA ALA A 538 -10.11 48.66 14.03
C ALA A 538 -10.63 50.11 13.81
N ILE A 539 -11.79 50.30 13.16
CA ILE A 539 -12.36 51.62 12.81
C ILE A 539 -13.87 51.70 13.21
N SER A 540 -14.38 50.73 13.98
CA SER A 540 -15.76 50.68 14.50
C SER A 540 -15.80 50.52 16.02
#